data_AF-A0AAQ0VBZ0-F1
#
_entry.id   AF-A0AAQ0VBZ0-F1
#
_cell.length_a   1.000
_cell.length_b   1.000
_cell.length_c   1.000
_cell.angle_alpha   90.00
_cell.angle_beta   90.00
_cell.angle_gamma   90.00
#
_symmetry.space_group_name_H-M   'P 1'
#
loop_
_entity.id
_entity.type
_entity.pdbx_description
1 polymer ?
#
loop_
_entity_poly.entity_id
_entity_poly.type
_entity_poly.pdbx_seq_one_letter_code
_entity_poly.pdbx_strand_id
1 'polypeptide(L)'
;MSDIVYLKLIGEQQGDISDGCGTTDSVGNRWQRNHVNEIFVFSLSSGVTNTGKGANLQSLTFSKQIDKSSPLLANAINNNENLFLAFWFYRINRYGQWEKYYYIQLRGASISRIQLRIIKDEIDTETISVDYDYILSKHLISNTECSYLALPAEYNKLFVPTPKAQTHTLNSAGVGRLLAAGGIYNGNVDGFHQTAELLGGDAPVGYNQVMNDQTRGLLIAGASIAAGLGVGRLSTVNGPGEISNYSMVPSLESPYLKGFTSEAGTLLNAKHAVIDPKKIASYALNSDHPVGGNKARVFESALGYNPSNAGVLVSRVQQGVLSNPAELGLYDSFGQRLSVDVPIIGVNGETAIVRTGWIYETDSLVPRMTTLYVK
;
A
#
# COMPACT_ATOMS: atom_id res chain seq x y z
N MET A 1 26.54 7.85 2.12
CA MET A 1 25.81 7.05 3.12
C MET A 1 25.73 5.63 2.58
N SER A 2 25.94 4.62 3.42
CA SER A 2 25.85 3.21 3.01
C SER A 2 24.42 2.82 2.65
N ASP A 3 24.27 1.74 1.88
CA ASP A 3 22.97 1.10 1.67
C ASP A 3 22.38 0.68 3.03
N ILE A 4 21.05 0.78 3.17
CA ILE A 4 20.35 0.49 4.43
C ILE A 4 19.55 -0.79 4.25
N VAL A 5 19.68 -1.70 5.20
CA VAL A 5 18.94 -2.98 5.23
C VAL A 5 17.98 -2.98 6.40
N TYR A 6 16.73 -3.35 6.12
CA TYR A 6 15.66 -3.49 7.11
C TYR A 6 15.18 -4.93 7.16
N LEU A 7 14.98 -5.46 8.36
CA LEU A 7 14.50 -6.82 8.59
C LEU A 7 13.07 -6.82 9.14
N LYS A 8 12.17 -7.51 8.43
CA LYS A 8 10.92 -8.02 8.99
C LYS A 8 11.15 -9.42 9.52
N LEU A 9 10.91 -9.63 10.81
CA LEU A 9 11.11 -10.89 11.51
C LEU A 9 9.82 -11.32 12.18
N ILE A 10 9.37 -12.53 11.86
CA ILE A 10 8.15 -13.12 12.40
C ILE A 10 8.48 -14.54 12.88
N GLY A 11 8.17 -14.86 14.12
CA GLY A 11 8.24 -16.22 14.67
C GLY A 11 6.88 -16.92 14.69
N GLU A 12 6.89 -18.24 14.60
CA GLU A 12 5.70 -19.09 14.63
C GLU A 12 4.93 -19.00 15.96
N GLN A 13 5.63 -18.83 17.07
CA GLN A 13 5.07 -18.79 18.42
C GLN A 13 4.93 -17.34 18.93
N GLN A 14 5.95 -16.51 18.73
CA GLN A 14 6.00 -15.12 19.21
C GLN A 14 5.27 -14.14 18.28
N GLY A 15 4.97 -14.54 17.04
CA GLY A 15 4.36 -13.65 16.05
C GLY A 15 5.35 -12.60 15.54
N ASP A 16 4.91 -11.35 15.39
CA ASP A 16 5.71 -10.30 14.76
C ASP A 16 6.77 -9.72 15.72
N ILE A 17 7.91 -10.40 15.80
CA ILE A 17 9.05 -10.03 16.64
C ILE A 17 9.60 -8.64 16.27
N SER A 18 9.52 -8.27 14.98
CA SER A 18 9.96 -6.96 14.48
C SER A 18 9.01 -5.79 14.78
N ASP A 19 7.81 -6.05 15.27
CA ASP A 19 6.82 -5.00 15.55
C ASP A 19 7.32 -4.00 16.60
N GLY A 20 7.18 -2.70 16.32
CA GLY A 20 7.68 -1.62 17.17
C GLY A 20 9.21 -1.57 17.40
N CYS A 21 10.02 -2.35 16.68
CA CYS A 21 11.49 -2.35 16.89
C CYS A 21 12.18 -1.07 16.38
N GLY A 22 11.59 -0.36 15.43
CA GLY A 22 12.06 0.93 14.92
C GLY A 22 11.46 2.15 15.62
N THR A 23 10.93 2.00 16.84
CA THR A 23 10.37 3.08 17.68
C THR A 23 11.44 3.84 18.46
N THR A 24 11.10 5.03 18.96
CA THR A 24 11.90 5.78 19.96
C THR A 24 12.26 4.95 21.18
N ASP A 25 11.32 4.14 21.66
CA ASP A 25 11.46 3.40 22.92
C ASP A 25 12.40 2.19 22.77
N SER A 26 12.56 1.73 21.52
CA SER A 26 13.39 0.59 21.14
C SER A 26 14.80 1.01 20.72
N VAL A 27 14.95 2.10 19.96
CA VAL A 27 16.23 2.50 19.33
C VAL A 27 16.62 3.97 19.53
N GLY A 28 15.91 4.69 20.41
CA GLY A 28 16.19 6.09 20.74
C GLY A 28 16.19 7.00 19.52
N ASN A 29 17.18 7.89 19.44
CA ASN A 29 17.34 8.86 18.36
C ASN A 29 17.62 8.25 16.97
N ARG A 30 17.78 6.93 16.85
CA ARG A 30 18.01 6.22 15.58
C ARG A 30 16.73 5.73 14.91
N TRP A 31 15.58 5.95 15.55
CA TRP A 31 14.25 5.61 15.02
C TRP A 31 13.96 6.30 13.67
N GLN A 32 13.12 5.69 12.83
CA GLN A 32 12.70 6.28 11.55
C GLN A 32 11.21 6.09 11.29
N ARG A 33 10.53 7.18 10.90
CA ARG A 33 9.07 7.27 10.80
C ARG A 33 8.40 6.20 9.93
N ASN A 34 9.09 5.69 8.92
CA ASN A 34 8.54 4.73 7.97
C ASN A 34 9.00 3.27 8.21
N HIS A 35 9.79 3.04 9.27
CA HIS A 35 10.42 1.74 9.58
C HIS A 35 10.15 1.28 11.02
N VAL A 36 9.05 1.76 11.61
CA VAL A 36 8.71 1.57 13.03
C VAL A 36 8.56 0.08 13.40
N ASN A 37 8.13 -0.75 12.46
CA ASN A 37 7.87 -2.19 12.64
C ASN A 37 8.87 -3.05 11.86
N GLU A 38 10.09 -2.55 11.67
CA GLU A 38 11.22 -3.22 11.03
C GLU A 38 12.48 -3.04 11.91
N ILE A 39 13.39 -4.01 11.83
CA ILE A 39 14.65 -4.03 12.56
C ILE A 39 15.76 -3.44 11.68
N PHE A 40 16.62 -2.59 12.24
CA PHE A 40 17.79 -2.04 11.56
C PHE A 40 18.92 -3.07 11.44
N VAL A 41 19.35 -3.37 10.22
CA VAL A 41 20.47 -4.28 9.96
C VAL A 41 21.67 -3.47 9.45
N PHE A 42 22.77 -3.52 10.19
CA PHE A 42 24.02 -2.79 9.89
C PHE A 42 24.97 -3.58 8.98
N SER A 43 24.90 -4.91 9.04
CA SER A 43 25.67 -5.80 8.16
C SER A 43 24.90 -7.08 7.90
N LEU A 44 25.07 -7.65 6.71
CA LEU A 44 24.53 -8.94 6.31
C LEU A 44 25.57 -9.68 5.47
N SER A 45 25.76 -10.95 5.80
CA SER A 45 26.65 -11.88 5.11
C SER A 45 25.92 -13.19 4.88
N SER A 46 25.90 -13.65 3.63
CA SER A 46 25.38 -14.97 3.24
C SER A 46 26.34 -15.56 2.22
N GLY A 47 26.55 -16.86 2.29
CA GLY A 47 27.45 -17.60 1.41
C GLY A 47 26.77 -18.82 0.82
N VAL A 48 27.14 -19.15 -0.41
CA VAL A 48 26.78 -20.42 -1.04
C VAL A 48 28.06 -21.02 -1.60
N THR A 49 28.39 -22.23 -1.17
CA THR A 49 29.55 -22.97 -1.67
C THR A 49 29.10 -24.07 -2.62
N ASN A 50 29.95 -24.44 -3.59
CA ASN A 50 29.67 -25.56 -4.48
C ASN A 50 30.48 -26.78 -4.02
N THR A 51 29.80 -27.88 -3.73
CA THR A 51 30.43 -29.14 -3.28
C THR A 51 30.87 -30.04 -4.44
N GLY A 52 30.63 -29.62 -5.69
CA GLY A 52 30.76 -30.46 -6.88
C GLY A 52 29.58 -31.42 -7.10
N LYS A 53 28.75 -31.65 -6.07
CA LYS A 53 27.50 -32.44 -6.13
C LYS A 53 26.23 -31.59 -5.97
N GLY A 54 26.38 -30.31 -5.67
CA GLY A 54 25.28 -29.37 -5.44
C GLY A 54 25.72 -28.14 -4.65
N ALA A 55 24.83 -27.15 -4.58
CA ALA A 55 25.00 -25.99 -3.72
C ALA A 55 24.89 -26.41 -2.25
N ASN A 56 25.81 -25.92 -1.42
CA ASN A 56 25.73 -25.96 0.02
C ASN A 56 25.53 -24.52 0.51
N LEU A 57 24.34 -24.26 1.03
CA LEU A 57 23.99 -22.98 1.66
C LEU A 57 24.74 -22.85 2.98
N GLN A 58 25.27 -21.67 3.26
CA GLN A 58 25.81 -21.31 4.57
C GLN A 58 24.80 -20.47 5.35
N SER A 59 24.83 -20.57 6.68
CA SER A 59 24.00 -19.76 7.58
C SER A 59 24.09 -18.27 7.23
N LEU A 60 22.94 -17.60 7.16
CA LEU A 60 22.91 -16.16 6.92
C LEU A 60 23.21 -15.47 8.26
N THR A 61 24.24 -14.65 8.28
CA THR A 61 24.65 -13.91 9.47
C THR A 61 24.41 -12.43 9.26
N PHE A 62 23.70 -11.78 10.18
CA PHE A 62 23.44 -10.35 10.15
C PHE A 62 23.74 -9.71 11.51
N SER A 63 23.94 -8.40 11.52
CA SER A 63 24.11 -7.64 12.77
C SER A 63 23.19 -6.44 12.84
N LYS A 64 22.70 -6.18 14.06
CA LYS A 64 21.80 -5.10 14.46
C LYS A 64 22.28 -4.50 15.78
N GLN A 65 21.75 -3.34 16.16
CA GLN A 65 21.90 -2.85 17.54
C GLN A 65 21.06 -3.66 18.53
N ILE A 66 21.38 -3.54 19.83
CA ILE A 66 20.44 -3.98 20.88
C ILE A 66 19.15 -3.17 20.74
N ASP A 67 18.00 -3.85 20.69
CA ASP A 67 16.68 -3.20 20.57
C ASP A 67 15.57 -4.08 21.20
N LYS A 68 14.29 -3.71 21.04
CA LYS A 68 13.13 -4.47 21.56
C LYS A 68 13.13 -5.95 21.17
N SER A 69 13.69 -6.32 20.01
CA SER A 69 13.71 -7.73 19.56
C SER A 69 14.80 -8.57 20.21
N SER A 70 15.82 -7.99 20.83
CA SER A 70 16.94 -8.71 21.46
C SER A 70 16.48 -9.82 22.46
N PRO A 71 15.58 -9.57 23.44
CA PRO A 71 15.08 -10.63 24.31
C PRO A 71 14.16 -11.64 23.59
N LEU A 72 13.46 -11.23 22.53
CA LEU A 72 12.59 -12.12 21.74
C LEU A 72 13.43 -13.08 20.87
N LEU A 73 14.56 -12.61 20.34
CA LEU A 73 15.56 -13.43 19.67
C LEU A 73 16.18 -14.46 20.64
N ALA A 74 16.44 -14.07 21.89
CA ALA A 74 16.90 -14.98 22.95
C ALA A 74 15.86 -16.08 23.28
N ASN A 75 14.56 -15.76 23.29
CA ASN A 75 13.51 -16.77 23.40
C ASN A 75 13.45 -17.69 22.16
N ALA A 76 13.58 -17.13 20.96
CA ALA A 76 13.51 -17.89 19.71
C ALA A 76 14.63 -18.93 19.60
N ILE A 77 15.88 -18.59 19.96
CA ILE A 77 16.98 -19.57 20.01
C ILE A 77 16.77 -20.61 21.11
N ASN A 78 16.31 -20.22 22.31
CA ASN A 78 16.08 -21.14 23.42
C ASN A 78 15.01 -22.20 23.10
N ASN A 79 13.96 -21.80 22.38
CA ASN A 79 12.83 -22.65 22.05
C ASN A 79 12.99 -23.35 20.68
N ASN A 80 14.11 -23.12 19.97
CA ASN A 80 14.32 -23.51 18.57
C ASN A 80 13.11 -23.17 17.68
N GLU A 81 12.63 -21.93 17.81
CA GLU A 81 11.43 -21.44 17.14
C GLU A 81 11.64 -21.34 15.63
N ASN A 82 10.63 -21.72 14.84
CA ASN A 82 10.62 -21.54 13.40
C ASN A 82 10.31 -20.08 13.04
N LEU A 83 11.14 -19.49 12.20
CA LEU A 83 11.14 -18.07 11.87
C LEU A 83 10.96 -17.84 10.37
N PHE A 84 10.43 -16.67 10.08
CA PHE A 84 10.39 -16.05 8.77
C PHE A 84 11.16 -14.74 8.82
N LEU A 85 12.11 -14.57 7.90
CA LEU A 85 12.90 -13.35 7.78
C LEU A 85 12.72 -12.77 6.38
N ALA A 86 12.49 -11.46 6.29
CA ALA A 86 12.45 -10.72 5.04
C ALA A 86 13.31 -9.45 5.16
N PHE A 87 14.40 -9.41 4.41
CA PHE A 87 15.35 -8.30 4.34
C PHE A 87 15.05 -7.43 3.12
N TRP A 88 14.84 -6.13 3.35
CA TRP A 88 14.65 -5.11 2.31
C TRP A 88 15.89 -4.24 2.21
N PHE A 89 16.49 -4.19 1.02
CA PHE A 89 17.68 -3.39 0.75
C PHE A 89 17.29 -2.09 0.03
N TYR A 90 17.75 -0.98 0.60
CA TYR A 90 17.48 0.36 0.11
C TYR A 90 18.76 1.02 -0.38
N ARG A 91 18.66 1.70 -1.53
CA ARG A 91 19.72 2.55 -2.08
C ARG A 91 19.14 3.92 -2.47
N ILE A 92 20.02 4.89 -2.69
CA ILE A 92 19.66 6.17 -3.29
C ILE A 92 19.67 6.03 -4.82
N ASN A 93 18.57 6.40 -5.47
CA ASN A 93 18.44 6.33 -6.92
C ASN A 93 18.96 7.58 -7.64
N ARG A 94 18.94 7.57 -8.97
CA ARG A 94 19.40 8.69 -9.83
C ARG A 94 18.68 10.03 -9.61
N TYR A 95 17.57 10.04 -8.87
CA TYR A 95 16.79 11.23 -8.52
C TYR A 95 16.99 11.67 -7.06
N GLY A 96 17.93 11.06 -6.33
CA GLY A 96 18.19 11.36 -4.92
C GLY A 96 17.16 10.75 -3.95
N GLN A 97 16.30 9.84 -4.42
CA GLN A 97 15.24 9.22 -3.61
C GLN A 97 15.66 7.83 -3.14
N TRP A 98 15.21 7.43 -1.95
CA TRP A 98 15.35 6.05 -1.47
C TRP A 98 14.44 5.10 -2.23
N GLU A 99 14.99 4.01 -2.78
CA GLU A 99 14.23 2.94 -3.42
C GLU A 99 14.59 1.57 -2.86
N LYS A 100 13.59 0.69 -2.69
CA LYS A 100 13.81 -0.75 -2.48
C LYS A 100 14.34 -1.35 -3.79
N TYR A 101 15.56 -1.90 -3.79
CA TYR A 101 16.14 -2.47 -5.02
C TYR A 101 16.43 -3.97 -4.93
N TYR A 102 16.63 -4.51 -3.72
CA TYR A 102 16.91 -5.93 -3.50
C TYR A 102 16.12 -6.45 -2.30
N TYR A 103 15.84 -7.75 -2.32
CA TYR A 103 15.03 -8.46 -1.35
C TYR A 103 15.64 -9.84 -1.09
N ILE A 104 15.79 -10.23 0.18
CA ILE A 104 16.14 -11.60 0.59
C ILE A 104 15.07 -12.10 1.56
N GLN A 105 14.59 -13.32 1.36
CA GLN A 105 13.61 -13.97 2.21
C GLN A 105 14.12 -15.34 2.66
N LEU A 106 13.98 -15.62 3.95
CA LEU A 106 14.22 -16.94 4.54
C LEU A 106 12.90 -17.52 5.06
N ARG A 107 12.71 -18.84 4.91
CA ARG A 107 11.61 -19.62 5.50
C ARG A 107 12.15 -20.93 6.05
N GLY A 108 11.48 -21.50 7.05
CA GLY A 108 12.02 -22.67 7.77
C GLY A 108 13.32 -22.29 8.47
N ALA A 109 13.35 -21.11 9.10
CA ALA A 109 14.58 -20.51 9.59
C ALA A 109 14.69 -20.66 11.11
N SER A 110 15.86 -20.99 11.63
CA SER A 110 16.12 -21.10 13.07
C SER A 110 17.42 -20.39 13.43
N ILE A 111 17.49 -19.83 14.63
CA ILE A 111 18.69 -19.11 15.07
C ILE A 111 19.72 -20.13 15.57
N SER A 112 20.86 -20.22 14.89
CA SER A 112 21.97 -21.09 15.28
C SER A 112 22.96 -20.42 16.24
N ARG A 113 23.03 -19.09 16.25
CA ARG A 113 23.89 -18.32 17.17
C ARG A 113 23.41 -16.89 17.37
N ILE A 114 23.52 -16.39 18.60
CA ILE A 114 23.49 -14.95 18.93
C ILE A 114 24.81 -14.61 19.64
N GLN A 115 25.46 -13.53 19.22
CA GLN A 115 26.64 -12.98 19.89
C GLN A 115 26.46 -11.49 20.16
N LEU A 116 26.44 -11.13 21.44
CA LEU A 116 26.48 -9.74 21.88
C LEU A 116 27.91 -9.18 21.81
N ARG A 117 28.05 -7.92 21.40
CA ARG A 117 29.30 -7.17 21.30
C ARG A 117 29.07 -5.74 21.82
N ILE A 118 29.64 -5.47 22.98
CA ILE A 118 29.67 -4.15 23.63
C ILE A 118 31.13 -3.67 23.53
N ILE A 119 31.35 -2.55 22.84
CA ILE A 119 32.67 -1.93 22.66
C ILE A 119 32.55 -0.46 23.00
N LYS A 120 33.49 0.05 23.80
CA LYS A 120 33.50 1.45 24.21
C LYS A 120 33.59 2.36 22.98
N ASP A 121 32.76 3.40 22.98
CA ASP A 121 32.65 4.41 21.90
C ASP A 121 32.12 3.88 20.55
N GLU A 122 31.64 2.62 20.51
CA GLU A 122 30.89 2.03 19.38
C GLU A 122 29.40 1.87 19.73
N ILE A 123 28.58 1.47 18.76
CA ILE A 123 27.18 1.09 19.01
C ILE A 123 27.16 -0.37 19.48
N ASP A 124 26.49 -0.61 20.60
CA ASP A 124 26.27 -1.97 21.11
C ASP A 124 25.49 -2.80 20.08
N THR A 125 26.11 -3.88 19.64
CA THR A 125 25.63 -4.71 18.53
C THR A 125 25.45 -6.15 18.95
N GLU A 126 24.51 -6.81 18.31
CA GLU A 126 24.35 -8.25 18.33
C GLU A 126 24.51 -8.78 16.90
N THR A 127 25.18 -9.92 16.78
CA THR A 127 25.37 -10.67 15.55
C THR A 127 24.57 -11.95 15.66
N ILE A 128 23.63 -12.16 14.73
CA ILE A 128 22.72 -13.30 14.69
C ILE A 128 23.07 -14.14 13.47
N SER A 129 23.33 -15.44 13.66
CA SER A 129 23.43 -16.43 12.58
C SER A 129 22.16 -17.26 12.53
N VAL A 130 21.63 -17.45 11.33
CA VAL A 130 20.36 -18.11 11.04
C VAL A 130 20.58 -19.21 10.02
N ASP A 131 20.18 -20.42 10.39
CA ASP A 131 20.09 -21.57 9.48
C ASP A 131 18.69 -21.57 8.85
N TYR A 132 18.54 -22.08 7.63
CA TYR A 132 17.27 -21.97 6.89
C TYR A 132 17.07 -23.07 5.85
N ASP A 133 15.83 -23.52 5.71
CA ASP A 133 15.44 -24.50 4.69
C ASP A 133 15.24 -23.91 3.31
N TYR A 134 14.81 -22.64 3.23
CA TYR A 134 14.50 -21.97 1.96
C TYR A 134 15.03 -20.54 1.96
N ILE A 135 15.64 -20.15 0.84
CA ILE A 135 16.03 -18.78 0.53
C ILE A 135 15.45 -18.34 -0.82
N LEU A 136 14.96 -17.11 -0.88
CA LEU A 136 14.62 -16.38 -2.12
C LEU A 136 15.37 -15.05 -2.11
N SER A 137 16.11 -14.78 -3.18
CA SER A 137 16.78 -13.50 -3.43
C SER A 137 16.26 -12.89 -4.72
N LYS A 138 15.85 -11.61 -4.68
CA LYS A 138 15.24 -10.91 -5.82
C LYS A 138 15.78 -9.49 -5.98
N HIS A 139 16.23 -9.16 -7.19
CA HIS A 139 16.49 -7.77 -7.58
C HIS A 139 15.20 -7.15 -8.12
N LEU A 140 14.62 -6.24 -7.35
CA LEU A 140 13.27 -5.69 -7.58
C LEU A 140 13.19 -4.82 -8.85
N ILE A 141 14.22 -4.01 -9.13
CA ILE A 141 14.22 -3.11 -10.31
C ILE A 141 14.50 -3.86 -11.62
N SER A 142 15.34 -4.90 -11.58
CA SER A 142 15.76 -5.69 -12.74
C SER A 142 14.95 -6.98 -12.94
N ASN A 143 14.03 -7.29 -12.04
CA ASN A 143 13.15 -8.47 -12.03
C ASN A 143 13.87 -9.83 -12.17
N THR A 144 15.13 -9.92 -11.71
CA THR A 144 15.84 -11.20 -11.59
C THR A 144 15.63 -11.79 -10.21
N GLU A 145 15.33 -13.08 -10.13
CA GLU A 145 15.17 -13.80 -8.87
C GLU A 145 15.84 -15.17 -8.91
N CYS A 146 16.26 -15.63 -7.74
CA CYS A 146 16.79 -16.95 -7.50
C CYS A 146 16.21 -17.46 -6.18
N SER A 147 15.60 -18.65 -6.20
CA SER A 147 15.20 -19.34 -4.98
C SER A 147 15.81 -20.73 -4.90
N TYR A 148 16.16 -21.15 -3.69
CA TYR A 148 16.71 -22.46 -3.42
C TYR A 148 16.08 -23.06 -2.16
N LEU A 149 15.81 -24.36 -2.23
CA LEU A 149 15.21 -25.16 -1.17
C LEU A 149 16.20 -26.25 -0.77
N ALA A 150 16.73 -26.17 0.45
CA ALA A 150 17.69 -27.13 0.99
C ALA A 150 17.07 -28.52 1.21
N LEU A 151 15.80 -28.57 1.64
CA LEU A 151 15.09 -29.80 2.00
C LEU A 151 13.77 -29.95 1.21
N PRO A 152 13.79 -30.60 0.03
CA PRO A 152 12.61 -30.73 -0.83
C PRO A 152 11.39 -31.41 -0.18
N ALA A 153 11.62 -32.36 0.74
CA ALA A 153 10.55 -33.07 1.44
C ALA A 153 9.81 -32.19 2.49
N GLU A 154 10.42 -31.09 2.92
CA GLU A 154 9.91 -30.23 4.00
C GLU A 154 9.16 -28.99 3.45
N TYR A 155 9.00 -28.84 2.12
CA TYR A 155 8.40 -27.64 1.51
C TYR A 155 7.04 -27.23 2.11
N ASN A 156 6.18 -28.22 2.38
CA ASN A 156 4.85 -28.00 2.95
C ASN A 156 4.86 -27.64 4.45
N LYS A 157 6.02 -27.73 5.12
CA LYS A 157 6.25 -27.33 6.51
C LYS A 157 6.93 -25.96 6.64
N LEU A 158 7.34 -25.33 5.53
CA LEU A 158 7.95 -24.00 5.58
C LEU A 158 6.98 -23.02 6.23
N PHE A 159 7.36 -22.48 7.38
CA PHE A 159 6.56 -21.46 8.05
C PHE A 159 6.41 -20.23 7.12
N VAL A 160 5.19 -20.05 6.62
CA VAL A 160 4.77 -18.85 5.92
C VAL A 160 3.83 -18.12 6.88
N PRO A 161 4.24 -16.99 7.46
CA PRO A 161 3.40 -16.24 8.37
C PRO A 161 2.17 -15.75 7.62
N THR A 162 0.99 -16.18 8.06
CA THR A 162 -0.27 -15.61 7.59
C THR A 162 -0.19 -14.10 7.77
N PRO A 163 -0.40 -13.28 6.73
CA PRO A 163 -0.34 -11.83 6.87
C PRO A 163 -1.35 -11.38 7.92
N LYS A 164 -0.87 -11.02 9.11
CA LYS A 164 -1.71 -10.25 10.05
C LYS A 164 -2.08 -8.97 9.30
N ALA A 165 -3.39 -8.72 9.19
CA ALA A 165 -3.86 -7.45 8.67
C ALA A 165 -3.16 -6.35 9.46
N GLN A 166 -2.41 -5.50 8.76
CA GLN A 166 -1.66 -4.43 9.42
C GLN A 166 -2.68 -3.48 10.06
N THR A 167 -2.84 -3.60 11.37
CA THR A 167 -3.58 -2.63 12.18
C THR A 167 -2.71 -1.39 12.31
N HIS A 168 -2.59 -0.65 11.21
CA HIS A 168 -2.22 0.76 11.25
C HIS A 168 -3.20 1.40 12.23
N THR A 169 -2.69 1.94 13.33
CA THR A 169 -3.50 2.80 14.20
C THR A 169 -4.03 3.92 13.32
N LEU A 170 -5.35 4.08 13.25
CA LEU A 170 -6.01 5.04 12.35
C LEU A 170 -5.91 6.48 12.89
N ASN A 171 -4.75 6.83 13.44
CA ASN A 171 -4.47 8.03 14.22
C ASN A 171 -3.52 9.00 13.49
N SER A 172 -3.56 9.00 12.15
CA SER A 172 -2.73 9.87 11.31
C SER A 172 -3.47 11.14 10.86
N ALA A 173 -2.73 12.20 10.56
CA ALA A 173 -3.30 13.42 9.96
C ALA A 173 -3.98 13.19 8.60
N GLY A 174 -3.76 12.05 7.94
CA GLY A 174 -4.52 11.63 6.75
C GLY A 174 -5.94 11.19 7.11
N VAL A 175 -6.07 10.37 8.17
CA VAL A 175 -7.37 9.93 8.69
C VAL A 175 -8.16 11.11 9.26
N GLY A 176 -7.51 12.02 9.97
CA GLY A 176 -8.12 13.28 10.44
C GLY A 176 -8.79 14.08 9.33
N ARG A 177 -8.06 14.30 8.21
CA ARG A 177 -8.58 15.01 7.03
C ARG A 177 -9.75 14.28 6.36
N LEU A 178 -9.69 12.95 6.30
CA LEU A 178 -10.78 12.11 5.79
C LEU A 178 -12.05 12.22 6.67
N LEU A 179 -11.89 12.20 7.99
CA LEU A 179 -13.01 12.34 8.92
C LEU A 179 -13.65 13.73 8.84
N ALA A 180 -12.86 14.79 8.66
CA ALA A 180 -13.39 16.14 8.44
C ALA A 180 -14.21 16.21 7.13
N ALA A 181 -13.69 15.67 6.03
CA ALA A 181 -14.42 15.59 4.76
C ALA A 181 -15.72 14.76 4.89
N GLY A 182 -15.67 13.63 5.62
CA GLY A 182 -16.84 12.79 5.90
C GLY A 182 -17.90 13.50 6.75
N GLY A 183 -17.49 14.26 7.77
CA GLY A 183 -18.38 15.05 8.60
C GLY A 183 -19.10 16.17 7.83
N ILE A 184 -18.39 16.85 6.91
CA ILE A 184 -19.01 17.82 5.99
C ILE A 184 -20.01 17.14 5.06
N TYR A 185 -19.61 16.05 4.40
CA TYR A 185 -20.44 15.35 3.41
C TYR A 185 -21.72 14.77 4.02
N ASN A 186 -21.64 14.25 5.24
CA ASN A 186 -22.75 13.62 5.95
C ASN A 186 -23.53 14.61 6.85
N GLY A 187 -23.20 15.90 6.83
CA GLY A 187 -23.83 16.92 7.68
C GLY A 187 -23.65 16.70 9.19
N ASN A 188 -22.70 15.86 9.60
CA ASN A 188 -22.44 15.48 10.99
C ASN A 188 -20.98 15.78 11.32
N VAL A 189 -20.67 17.06 11.52
CA VAL A 189 -19.31 17.52 11.86
C VAL A 189 -18.90 16.98 13.23
N ASP A 190 -19.73 17.20 14.25
CA ASP A 190 -19.36 16.95 15.65
C ASP A 190 -19.07 15.47 15.95
N GLY A 191 -19.85 14.53 15.42
CA GLY A 191 -19.60 13.10 15.59
C GLY A 191 -18.31 12.62 14.94
N PHE A 192 -17.96 13.18 13.78
CA PHE A 192 -16.69 12.87 13.10
C PHE A 192 -15.48 13.57 13.76
N HIS A 193 -15.67 14.75 14.37
CA HIS A 193 -14.65 15.40 15.20
C HIS A 193 -14.32 14.57 16.43
N GLN A 194 -15.35 14.14 17.19
CA GLN A 194 -15.18 13.24 18.34
C GLN A 194 -14.51 11.92 17.94
N THR A 195 -14.81 11.38 16.74
CA THR A 195 -14.13 10.19 16.21
C THR A 195 -12.64 10.46 15.96
N ALA A 196 -12.25 11.64 15.46
CA ALA A 196 -10.84 12.00 15.30
C ALA A 196 -10.12 12.19 16.64
N GLU A 197 -10.79 12.74 17.67
CA GLU A 197 -10.28 12.84 19.04
C GLU A 197 -10.08 11.48 19.68
N LEU A 198 -11.05 10.57 19.57
CA LEU A 198 -10.99 9.20 20.08
C LEU A 198 -9.87 8.36 19.43
N LEU A 199 -9.54 8.63 18.16
CA LEU A 199 -8.42 7.99 17.47
C LEU A 199 -7.05 8.54 17.92
N GLY A 200 -7.01 9.80 18.37
CA GLY A 200 -5.80 10.44 18.88
C GLY A 200 -4.67 10.61 17.85
N GLY A 201 -3.43 10.67 18.33
CA GLY A 201 -2.24 10.85 17.49
C GLY A 201 -2.27 12.16 16.67
N ASP A 202 -1.93 12.07 15.39
CA ASP A 202 -1.96 13.18 14.43
C ASP A 202 -3.39 13.41 13.86
N ALA A 203 -4.39 12.57 14.17
CA ALA A 203 -5.73 12.68 13.57
C ALA A 203 -6.50 13.95 13.96
N PRO A 204 -6.56 14.40 15.24
CA PRO A 204 -7.20 15.68 15.60
C PRO A 204 -6.57 16.88 14.86
N VAL A 205 -5.24 16.87 14.74
CA VAL A 205 -4.49 17.92 14.02
C VAL A 205 -4.87 17.94 12.54
N GLY A 206 -4.93 16.77 11.89
CA GLY A 206 -5.37 16.65 10.50
C GLY A 206 -6.84 17.05 10.29
N TYR A 207 -7.72 16.77 11.24
CA TYR A 207 -9.12 17.18 11.19
C TYR A 207 -9.27 18.71 11.24
N ASN A 208 -8.61 19.33 12.22
CA ASN A 208 -8.66 20.79 12.44
C ASN A 208 -8.00 21.58 11.29
N GLN A 209 -7.03 20.99 10.58
CA GLN A 209 -6.48 21.58 9.35
C GLN A 209 -7.50 21.77 8.23
N VAL A 210 -8.55 20.94 8.15
CA VAL A 210 -9.65 21.10 7.16
C VAL A 210 -10.70 22.06 7.68
N MET A 211 -11.02 22.00 8.96
CA MET A 211 -12.14 22.72 9.57
C MET A 211 -11.85 24.17 9.99
N ASN A 212 -10.63 24.66 9.78
CA ASN A 212 -10.26 26.04 10.06
C ASN A 212 -11.17 27.06 9.31
N ASP A 213 -11.39 28.23 9.88
CA ASP A 213 -12.36 29.21 9.39
C ASP A 213 -12.05 29.77 7.99
N GLN A 214 -10.80 29.68 7.54
CA GLN A 214 -10.41 30.03 6.15
C GLN A 214 -10.71 28.92 5.13
N THR A 215 -10.87 27.67 5.54
CA THR A 215 -11.13 26.52 4.65
C THR A 215 -12.59 26.06 4.63
N ARG A 216 -13.43 26.51 5.58
CA ARG A 216 -14.88 26.23 5.63
C ARG A 216 -15.65 26.54 4.32
N GLY A 217 -15.17 27.49 3.50
CA GLY A 217 -15.76 27.83 2.19
C GLY A 217 -15.02 27.26 0.97
N LEU A 218 -13.86 26.62 1.16
CA LEU A 218 -13.05 26.05 0.08
C LEU A 218 -13.12 24.52 0.18
N LEU A 219 -14.00 23.93 -0.64
CA LEU A 219 -14.14 22.48 -0.80
C LEU A 219 -12.80 21.83 -1.15
N ILE A 220 -12.08 21.33 -0.15
CA ILE A 220 -10.95 20.40 -0.36
C ILE A 220 -11.55 19.04 -0.70
N ALA A 221 -12.05 18.91 -1.93
CA ALA A 221 -12.29 17.64 -2.60
C ALA A 221 -10.94 16.97 -2.91
N GLY A 222 -10.25 16.54 -1.84
CA GLY A 222 -8.81 16.31 -1.83
C GLY A 222 -8.38 15.18 -0.90
N ALA A 223 -9.21 14.13 -0.80
CA ALA A 223 -8.80 12.86 -0.21
C ALA A 223 -8.96 11.75 -1.26
N SER A 224 -7.96 11.63 -2.14
CA SER A 224 -7.82 10.47 -3.01
C SER A 224 -7.65 9.22 -2.15
N ILE A 225 -8.59 8.28 -2.22
CA ILE A 225 -8.41 6.95 -1.63
C ILE A 225 -7.39 6.20 -2.50
N ALA A 226 -6.12 6.38 -2.17
CA ALA A 226 -4.97 5.74 -2.80
C ALA A 226 -3.98 5.28 -1.72
N ALA A 227 -4.48 4.48 -0.77
CA ALA A 227 -3.69 3.65 0.12
C ALA A 227 -4.53 2.44 0.54
N GLY A 228 -4.03 1.23 0.27
CA GLY A 228 -4.72 -0.02 0.63
C GLY A 228 -4.66 -0.28 2.13
N LEU A 229 -5.55 0.35 2.90
CA LEU A 229 -5.78 0.02 4.31
C LEU A 229 -6.87 -1.04 4.39
N GLY A 230 -6.45 -2.29 4.57
CA GLY A 230 -7.36 -3.40 4.80
C GLY A 230 -8.17 -3.19 6.08
N VAL A 231 -9.49 -3.01 5.94
CA VAL A 231 -10.40 -2.83 7.08
C VAL A 231 -10.56 -4.16 7.82
N GLY A 232 -9.65 -4.41 8.75
CA GLY A 232 -9.77 -5.48 9.73
C GLY A 232 -10.94 -5.20 10.69
N ARG A 233 -11.70 -6.25 11.00
CA ARG A 233 -12.85 -6.19 11.92
C ARG A 233 -12.42 -5.67 13.29
N LEU A 234 -13.17 -4.71 13.83
CA LEU A 234 -13.12 -4.33 15.25
C LEU A 234 -13.99 -5.29 16.07
N SER A 235 -13.41 -5.78 17.16
CA SER A 235 -14.04 -6.42 18.31
C SER A 235 -13.16 -6.04 19.51
N THR A 236 -13.64 -5.75 20.71
CA THR A 236 -14.79 -6.30 21.45
C THR A 236 -15.39 -5.28 22.45
N VAL A 237 -16.45 -5.73 23.16
CA VAL A 237 -17.11 -5.12 24.34
C VAL A 237 -18.13 -4.02 23.97
N ASN A 238 -19.43 -4.09 24.33
CA ASN A 238 -20.19 -5.09 25.11
C ASN A 238 -21.67 -5.20 24.64
N GLY A 239 -22.42 -6.19 25.16
CA GLY A 239 -23.89 -6.25 25.12
C GLY A 239 -24.49 -7.26 24.12
N PRO A 240 -25.30 -8.23 24.56
CA PRO A 240 -25.96 -9.18 23.65
C PRO A 240 -27.29 -8.62 23.12
N GLY A 241 -27.23 -7.86 22.02
CA GLY A 241 -28.43 -7.37 21.33
C GLY A 241 -28.10 -6.58 20.06
N GLU A 242 -28.72 -6.96 18.94
CA GLU A 242 -28.94 -6.12 17.74
C GLU A 242 -27.72 -5.46 17.06
N ILE A 243 -26.73 -6.25 16.59
CA ILE A 243 -25.71 -5.74 15.65
C ILE A 243 -25.53 -6.68 14.44
N SER A 244 -26.55 -6.76 13.57
CA SER A 244 -26.51 -7.50 12.30
C SER A 244 -26.63 -6.62 11.04
N ASN A 245 -26.79 -5.30 11.18
CA ASN A 245 -27.14 -4.41 10.06
C ASN A 245 -26.10 -3.35 9.63
N TYR A 246 -24.89 -3.29 10.22
CA TYR A 246 -23.90 -2.24 9.94
C TYR A 246 -22.53 -2.74 9.47
N SER A 247 -22.51 -3.77 8.60
CA SER A 247 -21.31 -4.19 7.88
C SER A 247 -21.36 -3.78 6.40
N MET A 248 -21.11 -2.51 6.10
CA MET A 248 -20.93 -2.02 4.72
C MET A 248 -19.45 -1.83 4.37
N VAL A 249 -18.69 -2.92 4.33
CA VAL A 249 -17.49 -2.99 3.50
C VAL A 249 -17.95 -3.57 2.15
N PRO A 250 -17.84 -2.84 1.02
CA PRO A 250 -18.26 -3.38 -0.26
C PRO A 250 -17.39 -4.59 -0.63
N SER A 251 -18.02 -5.71 -0.93
CA SER A 251 -17.35 -6.92 -1.42
C SER A 251 -16.85 -6.69 -2.85
N LEU A 252 -15.61 -6.21 -2.97
CA LEU A 252 -14.93 -6.03 -4.26
C LEU A 252 -14.50 -7.39 -4.81
N GLU A 253 -14.87 -7.68 -6.05
CA GLU A 253 -14.47 -8.91 -6.73
C GLU A 253 -13.07 -8.75 -7.35
N SER A 254 -12.25 -9.80 -7.39
CA SER A 254 -10.91 -9.70 -7.99
C SER A 254 -10.97 -9.79 -9.52
N PRO A 255 -10.52 -8.77 -10.27
CA PRO A 255 -10.52 -8.80 -11.73
C PRO A 255 -9.57 -9.87 -12.31
N TYR A 256 -8.53 -10.24 -11.56
CA TYR A 256 -7.60 -11.31 -11.92
C TYR A 256 -8.16 -12.72 -11.70
N LEU A 257 -9.29 -12.86 -11.00
CA LEU A 257 -9.99 -14.14 -10.79
C LEU A 257 -11.30 -14.24 -11.59
N LYS A 258 -12.06 -13.15 -11.70
CA LYS A 258 -13.39 -13.13 -12.35
C LYS A 258 -13.39 -12.50 -13.76
N GLY A 259 -12.28 -11.90 -14.18
CA GLY A 259 -12.18 -11.09 -15.40
C GLY A 259 -12.43 -9.60 -15.14
N PHE A 260 -12.00 -8.74 -16.07
CA PHE A 260 -11.99 -7.27 -15.90
C PHE A 260 -13.35 -6.59 -16.15
N THR A 261 -14.36 -7.36 -16.52
CA THR A 261 -15.73 -6.93 -16.80
C THR A 261 -16.72 -7.65 -15.90
N SER A 262 -17.80 -6.97 -15.51
CA SER A 262 -18.95 -7.56 -14.82
C SER A 262 -19.75 -8.48 -15.76
N GLU A 263 -20.70 -9.24 -15.19
CA GLU A 263 -21.68 -10.04 -15.95
C GLU A 263 -22.53 -9.18 -16.91
N ALA A 264 -22.70 -7.89 -16.62
CA ALA A 264 -23.38 -6.93 -17.48
C ALA A 264 -22.46 -6.32 -18.57
N GLY A 265 -21.22 -6.79 -18.70
CA GLY A 265 -20.22 -6.28 -19.64
C GLY A 265 -19.63 -4.92 -19.27
N THR A 266 -20.04 -4.30 -18.16
CA THR A 266 -19.47 -3.03 -17.65
C THR A 266 -18.14 -3.28 -16.91
N LEU A 267 -17.43 -2.24 -16.49
CA LEU A 267 -16.19 -2.42 -15.69
C LEU A 267 -16.47 -3.21 -14.40
N LEU A 268 -15.66 -4.21 -14.08
CA LEU A 268 -15.70 -4.83 -12.75
C LEU A 268 -15.48 -3.76 -11.65
N ASN A 269 -16.25 -3.84 -10.57
CA ASN A 269 -16.20 -2.87 -9.48
C ASN A 269 -16.42 -1.39 -9.92
N ALA A 270 -17.11 -1.12 -11.05
CA ALA A 270 -17.34 0.24 -11.58
C ALA A 270 -17.82 1.30 -10.58
N LYS A 271 -18.60 0.89 -9.55
CA LYS A 271 -19.06 1.76 -8.45
C LYS A 271 -17.93 2.41 -7.64
N HIS A 272 -16.72 1.86 -7.73
CA HIS A 272 -15.52 2.30 -7.01
C HIS A 272 -14.42 2.79 -7.97
N ALA A 273 -14.79 3.09 -9.23
CA ALA A 273 -13.87 3.55 -10.26
C ALA A 273 -13.21 4.91 -9.90
N VAL A 274 -11.89 4.97 -9.99
CA VAL A 274 -11.09 6.12 -9.52
C VAL A 274 -10.87 7.13 -10.63
N ILE A 275 -11.43 8.33 -10.46
CA ILE A 275 -11.22 9.50 -11.32
C ILE A 275 -10.45 10.56 -10.52
N ASP A 276 -9.26 10.92 -10.98
CA ASP A 276 -8.49 12.03 -10.40
C ASP A 276 -9.08 13.38 -10.88
N PRO A 277 -9.60 14.23 -9.97
CA PRO A 277 -10.17 15.52 -10.34
C PRO A 277 -9.15 16.45 -11.03
N LYS A 278 -7.86 16.38 -10.66
CA LYS A 278 -6.79 17.19 -11.29
C LYS A 278 -6.63 16.82 -12.76
N LYS A 279 -6.85 15.56 -13.10
CA LYS A 279 -6.75 15.06 -14.49
C LYS A 279 -7.91 15.55 -15.37
N ILE A 280 -9.07 15.82 -14.77
CA ILE A 280 -10.16 16.52 -15.47
C ILE A 280 -9.84 18.02 -15.57
N ALA A 281 -9.76 18.71 -14.43
CA ALA A 281 -9.73 20.17 -14.39
C ALA A 281 -8.42 20.78 -14.91
N SER A 282 -7.26 20.19 -14.60
CA SER A 282 -5.94 20.74 -14.93
C SER A 282 -5.34 20.21 -16.24
N TYR A 283 -5.91 19.14 -16.82
CA TYR A 283 -5.40 18.51 -18.05
C TYR A 283 -6.48 18.41 -19.16
N ALA A 284 -7.59 17.72 -18.91
CA ALA A 284 -8.55 17.38 -19.98
C ALA A 284 -9.46 18.56 -20.38
N LEU A 285 -9.78 19.43 -19.43
CA LEU A 285 -10.60 20.63 -19.61
C LEU A 285 -9.79 21.93 -19.58
N ASN A 286 -8.47 21.86 -19.45
CA ASN A 286 -7.60 23.03 -19.43
C ASN A 286 -7.14 23.41 -20.85
N SER A 287 -7.64 24.55 -21.36
CA SER A 287 -7.27 25.13 -22.67
C SER A 287 -5.77 25.35 -22.83
N ASP A 288 -5.09 25.66 -21.72
CA ASP A 288 -3.71 26.14 -21.69
C ASP A 288 -2.71 24.99 -21.51
N HIS A 289 -3.20 23.76 -21.34
CA HIS A 289 -2.35 22.58 -21.19
C HIS A 289 -1.69 22.23 -22.54
N PRO A 290 -0.35 22.15 -22.66
CA PRO A 290 0.34 22.04 -23.95
C PRO A 290 0.00 20.78 -24.76
N VAL A 291 -0.44 19.71 -24.08
CA VAL A 291 -0.90 18.44 -24.70
C VAL A 291 -2.42 18.26 -24.58
N GLY A 292 -3.08 19.07 -23.74
CA GLY A 292 -4.47 18.87 -23.29
C GLY A 292 -5.47 19.85 -23.89
N GLY A 293 -5.03 21.05 -24.27
CA GLY A 293 -5.89 22.15 -24.74
C GLY A 293 -6.74 21.82 -25.96
N ASN A 294 -6.29 20.92 -26.83
CA ASN A 294 -7.10 20.44 -27.95
C ASN A 294 -8.31 19.61 -27.48
N LYS A 295 -8.18 18.84 -26.39
CA LYS A 295 -9.32 18.14 -25.77
C LYS A 295 -10.25 19.12 -25.07
N ALA A 296 -9.68 20.08 -24.33
CA ALA A 296 -10.46 21.11 -23.63
C ALA A 296 -11.36 21.89 -24.58
N ARG A 297 -10.82 22.37 -25.72
CA ARG A 297 -11.58 23.07 -26.75
C ARG A 297 -12.73 22.24 -27.33
N VAL A 298 -12.53 20.93 -27.52
CA VAL A 298 -13.59 20.03 -27.99
C VAL A 298 -14.65 19.78 -26.90
N PHE A 299 -14.25 19.59 -25.64
CA PHE A 299 -15.19 19.44 -24.53
C PHE A 299 -16.04 20.71 -24.29
N GLU A 300 -15.43 21.89 -24.41
CA GLU A 300 -16.13 23.16 -24.30
C GLU A 300 -17.07 23.40 -25.49
N SER A 301 -16.60 23.16 -26.72
CA SER A 301 -17.43 23.35 -27.92
C SER A 301 -18.57 22.34 -28.05
N ALA A 302 -18.37 21.07 -27.68
CA ALA A 302 -19.37 20.02 -27.87
C ALA A 302 -20.34 19.92 -26.68
N LEU A 303 -19.86 20.15 -25.45
CA LEU A 303 -20.60 19.84 -24.21
C LEU A 303 -20.59 20.98 -23.18
N GLY A 304 -19.93 22.11 -23.46
CA GLY A 304 -19.79 23.24 -22.53
C GLY A 304 -18.90 22.97 -21.31
N TYR A 305 -18.11 21.90 -21.30
CA TYR A 305 -17.26 21.55 -20.16
C TYR A 305 -15.93 22.30 -20.16
N ASN A 306 -15.60 22.89 -19.02
CA ASN A 306 -14.36 23.63 -18.75
C ASN A 306 -13.95 23.43 -17.26
N PRO A 307 -12.84 24.01 -16.77
CA PRO A 307 -12.36 23.69 -15.43
C PRO A 307 -13.33 24.07 -14.29
N SER A 308 -14.22 25.05 -14.48
CA SER A 308 -15.15 25.49 -13.41
C SER A 308 -16.33 24.54 -13.20
N ASN A 309 -16.70 23.73 -14.20
CA ASN A 309 -17.79 22.76 -14.12
C ASN A 309 -17.31 21.30 -14.19
N ALA A 310 -16.00 21.06 -14.07
CA ALA A 310 -15.33 19.76 -14.09
C ALA A 310 -15.99 18.69 -13.19
N GLY A 311 -16.49 19.06 -12.01
CA GLY A 311 -17.17 18.14 -11.10
C GLY A 311 -18.43 17.49 -11.69
N VAL A 312 -19.19 18.22 -12.51
CA VAL A 312 -20.39 17.70 -13.19
C VAL A 312 -20.01 16.62 -14.21
N LEU A 313 -18.91 16.83 -14.96
CA LEU A 313 -18.38 15.83 -15.89
C LEU A 313 -17.91 14.57 -15.15
N VAL A 314 -17.23 14.71 -14.01
CA VAL A 314 -16.83 13.57 -13.15
C VAL A 314 -18.05 12.74 -12.75
N SER A 315 -19.10 13.36 -12.22
CA SER A 315 -20.31 12.64 -11.81
C SER A 315 -21.02 11.95 -12.97
N ARG A 316 -21.12 12.58 -14.15
CA ARG A 316 -21.73 11.96 -15.33
C ARG A 316 -20.90 10.78 -15.88
N VAL A 317 -19.56 10.87 -15.85
CA VAL A 317 -18.67 9.74 -16.19
C VAL A 317 -18.81 8.60 -15.17
N GLN A 318 -18.85 8.89 -13.87
CA GLN A 318 -19.04 7.89 -12.82
C GLN A 318 -20.37 7.13 -12.98
N GLN A 319 -21.46 7.83 -13.29
CA GLN A 319 -22.75 7.21 -13.57
C GLN A 319 -22.71 6.37 -14.86
N GLY A 320 -22.07 6.89 -15.91
CA GLY A 320 -21.97 6.23 -17.21
C GLY A 320 -21.25 4.88 -17.19
N VAL A 321 -20.15 4.75 -16.44
CA VAL A 321 -19.41 3.47 -16.37
C VAL A 321 -20.14 2.36 -15.60
N LEU A 322 -21.25 2.67 -14.93
CA LEU A 322 -22.11 1.67 -14.28
C LEU A 322 -23.04 0.94 -15.27
N SER A 323 -23.31 1.54 -16.43
CA SER A 323 -24.34 1.10 -17.37
C SER A 323 -23.84 0.87 -18.80
N ASN A 324 -22.67 1.40 -19.16
CA ASN A 324 -22.10 1.25 -20.51
C ASN A 324 -21.05 0.12 -20.56
N PRO A 325 -21.01 -0.68 -21.64
CA PRO A 325 -20.10 -1.81 -21.77
C PRO A 325 -18.64 -1.37 -21.90
N ALA A 326 -17.72 -2.21 -21.42
CA ALA A 326 -16.29 -1.98 -21.47
C ALA A 326 -15.61 -2.84 -22.55
N GLU A 327 -14.90 -2.19 -23.47
CA GLU A 327 -14.05 -2.81 -24.46
C GLU A 327 -12.67 -3.15 -23.83
N LEU A 328 -12.25 -4.41 -23.91
CA LEU A 328 -10.89 -4.82 -23.51
C LEU A 328 -9.84 -4.23 -24.46
N GLY A 329 -8.83 -3.58 -23.90
CA GLY A 329 -7.67 -3.05 -24.62
C GLY A 329 -6.41 -3.89 -24.39
N LEU A 330 -5.25 -3.25 -24.57
CA LEU A 330 -3.94 -3.88 -24.34
C LEU A 330 -3.72 -4.24 -22.87
N TYR A 331 -3.25 -5.46 -22.64
CA TYR A 331 -2.66 -5.93 -21.40
C TYR A 331 -1.13 -5.78 -21.48
N ASP A 332 -0.51 -5.10 -20.53
CA ASP A 332 0.95 -4.98 -20.44
C ASP A 332 1.45 -4.97 -18.99
N SER A 333 2.73 -4.64 -18.77
CA SER A 333 3.34 -4.60 -17.43
C SER A 333 2.73 -3.56 -16.47
N PHE A 334 1.89 -2.65 -16.97
CA PHE A 334 1.11 -1.71 -16.14
C PHE A 334 -0.30 -2.21 -15.86
N GLY A 335 -0.70 -3.37 -16.42
CA GLY A 335 -1.98 -4.04 -16.19
C GLY A 335 -2.95 -4.00 -17.38
N GLN A 336 -4.23 -4.28 -17.13
CA GLN A 336 -5.25 -4.36 -18.18
C GLN A 336 -5.84 -2.98 -18.47
N ARG A 337 -5.74 -2.51 -19.72
CA ARG A 337 -6.49 -1.31 -20.17
C ARG A 337 -7.86 -1.66 -20.71
N LEU A 338 -8.84 -0.78 -20.50
CA LEU A 338 -10.18 -0.89 -21.07
C LEU A 338 -10.65 0.47 -21.59
N SER A 339 -11.63 0.48 -22.49
CA SER A 339 -12.35 1.69 -22.92
C SER A 339 -13.84 1.55 -22.66
N VAL A 340 -14.49 2.61 -22.20
CA VAL A 340 -15.96 2.69 -22.07
C VAL A 340 -16.42 3.93 -22.83
N ASP A 341 -17.27 3.74 -23.83
CA ASP A 341 -17.94 4.83 -24.53
C ASP A 341 -19.20 5.20 -23.74
N VAL A 342 -19.23 6.43 -23.23
CA VAL A 342 -20.32 6.93 -22.38
C VAL A 342 -21.07 8.05 -23.12
N PRO A 343 -22.39 7.97 -23.29
CA PRO A 343 -23.20 9.12 -23.71
C PRO A 343 -23.24 10.15 -22.58
N ILE A 344 -22.58 11.28 -22.79
CA ILE A 344 -22.52 12.39 -21.82
C ILE A 344 -23.36 13.55 -22.36
N ILE A 345 -24.38 13.93 -21.60
CA ILE A 345 -25.07 15.21 -21.76
C ILE A 345 -24.10 16.33 -21.31
N GLY A 346 -24.09 17.46 -21.99
CA GLY A 346 -23.32 18.65 -21.67
C GLY A 346 -24.03 19.59 -20.68
N VAL A 347 -23.38 20.68 -20.30
CA VAL A 347 -24.05 21.80 -19.60
C VAL A 347 -24.74 22.75 -20.59
N ASN A 348 -24.38 22.66 -21.87
CA ASN A 348 -25.04 23.33 -23.01
C ASN A 348 -26.34 22.62 -23.46
N GLY A 349 -26.67 21.44 -22.91
CA GLY A 349 -27.85 20.65 -23.28
C GLY A 349 -27.62 19.62 -24.39
N GLU A 350 -26.50 19.71 -25.13
CA GLU A 350 -26.12 18.75 -26.17
C GLU A 350 -25.72 17.39 -25.58
N THR A 351 -25.70 16.34 -26.40
CA THR A 351 -25.23 15.01 -25.98
C THR A 351 -24.19 14.47 -26.95
N ALA A 352 -23.05 14.02 -26.43
CA ALA A 352 -21.97 13.43 -27.24
C ALA A 352 -21.41 12.17 -26.58
N ILE A 353 -20.84 11.28 -27.40
CA ILE A 353 -20.15 10.10 -26.89
C ILE A 353 -18.76 10.50 -26.40
N VAL A 354 -18.47 10.22 -25.14
CA VAL A 354 -17.16 10.43 -24.51
C VAL A 354 -16.50 9.08 -24.31
N ARG A 355 -15.39 8.84 -25.03
CA ARG A 355 -14.57 7.65 -24.85
C ARG A 355 -13.70 7.83 -23.60
N THR A 356 -13.92 6.99 -22.60
CA THR A 356 -13.17 6.99 -21.34
C THR A 356 -12.24 5.78 -21.29
N GLY A 357 -10.95 6.03 -21.09
CA GLY A 357 -9.93 4.99 -20.96
C GLY A 357 -9.64 4.69 -19.50
N TRP A 358 -9.51 3.41 -19.17
CA TRP A 358 -9.34 2.88 -17.83
C TRP A 358 -8.16 1.91 -17.76
N ILE A 359 -7.61 1.71 -16.57
CA ILE A 359 -6.61 0.67 -16.31
C ILE A 359 -6.89 -0.01 -14.95
N TYR A 360 -6.84 -1.33 -14.92
CA TYR A 360 -6.59 -2.08 -13.69
C TYR A 360 -5.08 -2.26 -13.59
N GLU A 361 -4.46 -1.49 -12.69
CA GLU A 361 -3.05 -1.67 -12.37
C GLU A 361 -2.83 -3.04 -11.72
N THR A 362 -1.62 -3.59 -11.85
CA THR A 362 -1.23 -4.84 -11.18
C THR A 362 -1.60 -4.78 -9.70
N ASP A 363 -2.33 -5.81 -9.23
CA ASP A 363 -2.89 -5.94 -7.88
C ASP A 363 -4.01 -4.94 -7.49
N SER A 364 -4.47 -4.08 -8.41
CA SER A 364 -5.64 -3.21 -8.17
C SER A 364 -6.96 -3.95 -8.38
N LEU A 365 -7.86 -3.85 -7.40
CA LEU A 365 -9.25 -4.34 -7.50
C LEU A 365 -10.16 -3.36 -8.25
N VAL A 366 -9.77 -2.09 -8.42
CA VAL A 366 -10.63 -1.03 -8.99
C VAL A 366 -9.98 -0.37 -10.22
N PRO A 367 -10.78 0.02 -11.22
CA PRO A 367 -10.25 0.67 -12.41
C PRO A 367 -9.92 2.15 -12.14
N ARG A 368 -8.76 2.61 -12.62
CA ARG A 368 -8.35 4.03 -12.58
C ARG A 368 -8.41 4.66 -13.97
N MET A 369 -8.94 5.88 -14.08
CA MET A 369 -9.08 6.55 -15.37
C MET A 369 -7.72 7.02 -15.95
N THR A 370 -7.41 6.58 -17.17
CA THR A 370 -6.18 6.93 -17.90
C THR A 370 -6.37 8.10 -18.86
N THR A 371 -7.54 8.26 -19.46
CA THR A 371 -7.85 9.35 -20.41
C THR A 371 -9.36 9.50 -20.58
N LEU A 372 -9.80 10.67 -21.06
CA LEU A 372 -11.11 10.85 -21.70
C LEU A 372 -10.98 11.77 -22.93
N TYR A 373 -11.93 11.69 -23.85
CA TYR A 373 -12.13 12.62 -24.96
C TYR A 373 -13.52 12.44 -25.58
N VAL A 374 -14.08 13.49 -26.18
CA VAL A 374 -15.27 13.40 -27.04
C VAL A 374 -14.88 12.68 -28.34
N LYS A 375 -15.71 11.74 -28.79
CA LYS A 375 -15.50 10.89 -29.96
C LYS A 375 -15.95 11.55 -31.26
#